data_AF-W5PVS0-F1
#
_entry.id   AF-W5PVS0-F1
#
_cell.length_a   1.000
_cell.length_b   1.000
_cell.length_c   1.000
_cell.angle_alpha   90.00
_cell.angle_beta   90.00
_cell.angle_gamma   90.00
#
_symmetry.space_group_name_H-M   'P 1'
#
loop_
_entity.id
_entity.type
_entity.pdbx_description
1 polymer ?
#
loop_
_entity_poly.entity_id
_entity_poly.type
_entity_poly.pdbx_seq_one_letter_code
_entity_poly.pdbx_strand_id
1 'polypeptide(L)'
;QRGPGRPPARARAQDEPRRALKSEFLVRENRKYYMDLKENQRGRFLRIRQTVNRGPGLGSTQGQTIALPAQGLIEFRDALAKLIDDYGVEEEPAELPEGTSLTVDNKRFFFDVGSNKYGVFMRVSEVKPTYRNSITVPYKVWAKFGHTFCKYSEEMKKIQEKQREKRAACEQLHQQQQQQQEETAAATLLLQGEEEGEED
;
A
#
# COMPACT_ATOMS: atom_id res chain seq x y z
N GLN A 1 -53.99 15.00 7.23
CA GLN A 1 -52.78 14.70 8.01
C GLN A 1 -52.09 13.47 7.44
N ARG A 2 -51.03 13.61 6.63
CA ARG A 2 -50.00 12.59 6.35
C ARG A 2 -48.68 13.32 6.03
N GLY A 3 -47.60 12.90 6.70
CA GLY A 3 -46.34 13.65 6.86
C GLY A 3 -45.43 13.73 5.62
N PRO A 4 -44.30 14.46 5.72
CA PRO A 4 -43.43 14.76 4.60
C PRO A 4 -42.57 13.54 4.23
N GLY A 5 -42.53 13.25 2.92
CA GLY A 5 -41.70 12.20 2.35
C GLY A 5 -40.22 12.42 2.62
N ARG A 6 -39.62 11.49 3.35
CA ARG A 6 -38.17 11.31 3.46
C ARG A 6 -37.65 10.89 2.07
N PRO A 7 -36.64 11.55 1.48
CA PRO A 7 -36.06 11.03 0.26
C PRO A 7 -35.34 9.71 0.58
N PRO A 8 -35.44 8.66 -0.25
CA PRO A 8 -34.56 7.52 -0.13
C PRO A 8 -33.15 8.01 -0.47
N ALA A 9 -32.24 7.84 0.49
CA ALA A 9 -30.81 8.08 0.33
C ALA A 9 -30.29 7.25 -0.85
N ARG A 10 -30.22 7.87 -2.03
CA ARG A 10 -29.51 7.34 -3.19
C ARG A 10 -28.06 7.11 -2.78
N ALA A 11 -27.65 5.84 -2.85
CA ALA A 11 -26.29 5.40 -3.15
C ALA A 11 -25.18 5.88 -2.20
N ARG A 12 -25.25 5.50 -0.91
CA ARG A 12 -24.04 5.37 -0.07
C ARG A 12 -23.59 3.93 0.18
N ALA A 13 -24.25 2.95 -0.43
CA ALA A 13 -23.86 1.54 -0.34
C ALA A 13 -22.98 1.16 -1.53
N GLN A 14 -21.66 1.44 -1.48
CA GLN A 14 -20.67 0.74 -2.32
C GLN A 14 -19.17 0.93 -1.97
N ASP A 15 -18.77 1.19 -0.71
CA ASP A 15 -17.31 1.27 -0.39
C ASP A 15 -16.92 0.61 0.95
N GLU A 16 -17.67 -0.41 1.38
CA GLU A 16 -17.56 -0.97 2.73
C GLU A 16 -16.79 -2.30 2.91
N PRO A 17 -15.82 -2.67 2.02
CA PRO A 17 -14.71 -3.51 2.49
C PRO A 17 -13.30 -2.99 2.11
N ARG A 18 -13.16 -1.79 1.51
CA ARG A 18 -11.85 -1.24 1.08
C ARG A 18 -11.39 -0.04 1.91
N ARG A 19 -11.66 -0.10 3.23
CA ARG A 19 -11.11 0.88 4.17
C ARG A 19 -9.59 0.80 4.09
N ALA A 20 -8.94 1.94 3.87
CA ALA A 20 -7.50 1.99 3.88
C ALA A 20 -6.98 1.44 5.23
N LEU A 21 -5.99 0.56 5.18
CA LEU A 21 -5.30 0.06 6.36
C LEU A 21 -4.70 1.22 7.14
N LYS A 22 -4.17 2.20 6.40
CA LYS A 22 -3.65 3.45 6.94
C LYS A 22 -3.83 4.56 5.92
N SER A 23 -4.38 5.70 6.35
CA SER A 23 -4.46 6.90 5.52
C SER A 23 -3.64 8.02 6.17
N GLU A 24 -2.90 8.73 5.34
CA GLU A 24 -2.19 9.95 5.70
C GLU A 24 -2.48 10.98 4.62
N PHE A 25 -2.56 12.25 4.98
CA PHE A 25 -2.77 13.31 4.00
C PHE A 25 -1.80 14.45 4.26
N LEU A 26 -1.42 15.10 3.18
CA LEU A 26 -0.52 16.23 3.18
C LEU A 26 -1.16 17.35 2.37
N VAL A 27 -1.18 18.55 2.94
CA VAL A 27 -1.63 19.76 2.24
C VAL A 27 -0.43 20.67 2.05
N ARG A 28 -0.25 21.14 0.82
CA ARG A 28 0.73 22.17 0.50
C ARG A 28 0.20 23.09 -0.58
N GLU A 29 0.19 24.39 -0.29
CA GLU A 29 -0.33 25.42 -1.20
C GLU A 29 -1.76 25.07 -1.64
N ASN A 30 -2.01 24.97 -2.94
CA ASN A 30 -3.29 24.55 -3.49
C ASN A 30 -3.36 23.05 -3.81
N ARG A 31 -2.42 22.24 -3.31
CA ARG A 31 -2.36 20.80 -3.57
C ARG A 31 -2.60 20.00 -2.30
N LYS A 32 -3.46 18.98 -2.39
CA LYS A 32 -3.65 17.98 -1.33
C LYS A 32 -3.27 16.62 -1.85
N TYR A 33 -2.42 15.93 -1.12
CA TYR A 33 -1.98 14.58 -1.40
C TYR A 33 -2.63 13.66 -0.36
N TYR A 34 -3.43 12.73 -0.83
CA TYR A 34 -4.00 11.66 -0.01
C TYR A 34 -3.20 10.39 -0.27
N MET A 35 -2.70 9.77 0.79
CA MET A 35 -1.88 8.56 0.74
C MET A 35 -2.64 7.47 1.51
N ASP A 36 -3.14 6.48 0.79
CA ASP A 36 -3.96 5.40 1.35
C ASP A 36 -3.25 4.07 1.15
N LEU A 37 -2.79 3.46 2.24
CA LEU A 37 -2.32 2.08 2.25
C LEU A 37 -3.52 1.15 2.13
N LYS A 38 -3.56 0.35 1.08
CA LYS A 38 -4.67 -0.56 0.76
C LYS A 38 -4.17 -1.98 0.51
N GLU A 39 -5.06 -2.94 0.69
CA GLU A 39 -4.83 -4.35 0.43
C GLU A 39 -5.90 -4.86 -0.54
N ASN A 40 -5.45 -5.55 -1.58
CA ASN A 40 -6.29 -6.23 -2.56
C ASN A 40 -5.83 -7.69 -2.71
N GLN A 41 -6.53 -8.49 -3.51
CA GLN A 41 -6.14 -9.88 -3.81
C GLN A 41 -4.71 -10.01 -4.41
N ARG A 42 -4.25 -8.99 -5.14
CA ARG A 42 -2.86 -8.93 -5.67
C ARG A 42 -1.81 -8.58 -4.62
N GLY A 43 -2.22 -8.27 -3.40
CA GLY A 43 -1.35 -7.78 -2.33
C GLY A 43 -1.58 -6.32 -1.99
N ARG A 44 -0.58 -5.73 -1.33
CA ARG A 44 -0.68 -4.42 -0.69
C ARG A 44 -0.07 -3.34 -1.56
N PHE A 45 -0.69 -2.16 -1.57
CA PHE A 45 -0.28 -1.02 -2.38
C PHE A 45 -0.61 0.29 -1.68
N LEU A 46 0.22 1.30 -1.91
CA LEU A 46 -0.03 2.67 -1.51
C LEU A 46 -0.67 3.43 -2.67
N ARG A 47 -1.89 3.91 -2.47
CA ARG A 47 -2.58 4.78 -3.43
C ARG A 47 -2.30 6.23 -3.06
N ILE A 48 -1.69 6.98 -3.98
CA ILE A 48 -1.40 8.40 -3.81
C ILE A 48 -2.29 9.19 -4.76
N ARG A 49 -3.17 10.02 -4.20
CA ARG A 49 -4.07 10.91 -4.95
C ARG A 49 -3.69 12.36 -4.71
N GLN A 50 -3.23 13.03 -5.75
CA GLN A 50 -3.04 14.47 -5.79
C GLN A 50 -4.32 15.15 -6.27
N THR A 51 -4.83 16.07 -5.48
CA THR A 51 -5.91 16.98 -5.86
C THR A 51 -5.38 18.41 -5.86
N VAL A 52 -5.84 19.22 -6.81
CA VAL A 52 -5.49 20.64 -6.88
C VAL A 52 -6.76 21.45 -6.68
N ASN A 53 -6.79 22.27 -5.64
CA ASN A 53 -7.89 23.20 -5.38
C ASN A 53 -7.69 24.45 -6.24
N ARG A 54 -8.31 24.47 -7.44
CA ARG A 54 -8.33 25.64 -8.32
C ARG A 54 -9.54 26.54 -8.07
N GLY A 55 -9.74 26.96 -6.81
CA GLY A 55 -10.80 27.91 -6.43
C GLY A 55 -12.24 27.51 -6.81
N PRO A 56 -13.24 28.32 -6.46
CA PRO A 56 -14.62 28.14 -6.93
C PRO A 56 -14.72 28.59 -8.40
N GLY A 57 -15.18 27.73 -9.30
CA GLY A 57 -15.50 28.09 -10.70
C GLY A 57 -14.59 27.48 -11.78
N LEU A 58 -13.35 27.10 -11.46
CA LEU A 58 -12.52 26.27 -12.33
C LEU A 58 -12.57 24.85 -11.77
N GLY A 59 -13.51 24.04 -12.29
CA GLY A 59 -13.90 22.73 -11.76
C GLY A 59 -12.74 21.89 -11.19
N SER A 60 -13.04 21.12 -10.15
CA SER A 60 -12.09 20.16 -9.56
C SER A 60 -11.49 19.31 -10.66
N THR A 61 -10.27 19.62 -11.08
CA THR A 61 -9.58 18.81 -12.10
C THR A 61 -9.47 17.42 -11.49
N GLN A 62 -9.96 16.39 -12.20
CA GLN A 62 -9.91 14.99 -11.75
C GLN A 62 -8.56 14.73 -11.06
N GLY A 63 -8.59 14.45 -9.75
CA GLY A 63 -7.37 14.30 -8.98
C GLY A 63 -6.48 13.22 -9.59
N GLN A 64 -5.23 13.55 -9.85
CA GLN A 64 -4.26 12.62 -10.37
C GLN A 64 -3.98 11.53 -9.34
N THR A 65 -3.99 10.27 -9.76
CA THR A 65 -3.82 9.14 -8.83
C THR A 65 -2.83 8.14 -9.39
N ILE A 66 -1.90 7.71 -8.54
CA ILE A 66 -0.99 6.60 -8.79
C ILE A 66 -1.14 5.55 -7.69
N ALA A 67 -0.76 4.31 -7.99
CA ALA A 67 -0.80 3.20 -7.04
C ALA A 67 0.51 2.42 -7.07
N LEU A 68 1.33 2.61 -6.03
CA LEU A 68 2.64 2.00 -5.83
C LEU A 68 2.50 0.68 -5.05
N PRO A 69 2.88 -0.48 -5.61
CA PRO A 69 2.88 -1.74 -4.88
C PRO A 69 3.93 -1.76 -3.76
N ALA A 70 3.74 -2.67 -2.78
CA ALA A 70 4.69 -2.92 -1.69
C ALA A 70 6.14 -3.10 -2.16
N GLN A 71 6.34 -3.87 -3.23
CA GLN A 71 7.65 -4.13 -3.81
C GLN A 71 8.34 -2.83 -4.25
N GLY A 72 7.59 -1.93 -4.91
CA GLY A 72 8.14 -0.68 -5.41
C GLY A 72 8.32 0.42 -4.37
N LEU A 73 7.76 0.26 -3.17
CA LEU A 73 7.83 1.26 -2.10
C LEU A 73 9.23 1.37 -1.49
N ILE A 74 9.98 0.27 -1.42
CA ILE A 74 11.34 0.26 -0.87
C ILE A 74 12.28 1.01 -1.81
N GLU A 75 12.27 0.65 -3.09
CA GLU A 75 13.07 1.32 -4.11
C GLU A 75 12.72 2.81 -4.19
N PHE A 76 11.43 3.14 -4.07
CA PHE A 76 10.98 4.53 -4.01
C PHE A 76 11.52 5.27 -2.79
N ARG A 77 11.46 4.65 -1.61
CA ARG A 77 12.00 5.23 -0.36
C ARG A 77 13.49 5.53 -0.52
N ASP A 78 14.25 4.58 -1.03
CA ASP A 78 15.70 4.70 -1.14
C ASP A 78 16.10 5.71 -2.22
N ALA A 79 15.38 5.77 -3.34
CA ALA A 79 15.55 6.80 -4.35
C ALA A 79 15.21 8.20 -3.80
N LEU A 80 14.09 8.33 -3.08
CA LEU A 80 13.69 9.61 -2.47
C LEU A 80 14.67 10.05 -1.37
N ALA A 81 15.21 9.12 -0.58
CA ALA A 81 16.21 9.43 0.43
C ALA A 81 17.49 10.00 -0.21
N LYS A 82 18.02 9.32 -1.24
CA LYS A 82 19.16 9.84 -2.02
C LYS A 82 18.88 11.22 -2.60
N LEU A 83 17.70 11.42 -3.19
CA LEU A 83 17.30 12.72 -3.72
C LEU A 83 17.22 13.82 -2.65
N ILE A 84 16.80 13.49 -1.42
CA ILE A 84 16.78 14.43 -0.31
C ILE A 84 18.20 14.76 0.14
N ASP A 85 19.10 13.78 0.16
CA ASP A 85 20.50 13.98 0.53
C ASP A 85 21.23 14.83 -0.53
N ASP A 86 21.04 14.54 -1.82
CA ASP A 86 21.67 15.25 -2.94
C ASP A 86 21.18 16.71 -3.08
N TYR A 87 19.88 16.97 -2.87
CA TYR A 87 19.28 18.32 -2.90
C TYR A 87 19.19 18.97 -1.51
N GLY A 88 19.72 18.34 -0.46
CA GLY A 88 19.73 18.86 0.90
C GLY A 88 20.81 19.93 1.13
N VAL A 89 21.75 20.03 0.17
CA VAL A 89 22.80 21.03 0.13
C VAL A 89 22.33 22.14 -0.82
N GLU A 90 22.31 23.40 -0.38
CA GLU A 90 21.76 24.56 -1.11
C GLU A 90 22.54 24.94 -2.40
N GLU A 91 23.23 24.00 -3.03
CA GLU A 91 23.77 24.19 -4.37
C GLU A 91 22.74 23.69 -5.38
N GLU A 92 22.16 24.62 -6.16
CA GLU A 92 21.34 24.30 -7.33
C GLU A 92 22.16 23.34 -8.22
N PRO A 93 21.82 22.05 -8.31
CA PRO A 93 22.62 21.13 -9.09
C PRO A 93 22.50 21.56 -10.55
N ALA A 94 23.63 21.81 -11.21
CA ALA A 94 23.68 22.23 -12.61
C ALA A 94 23.00 21.21 -13.55
N GLU A 95 22.89 19.96 -13.11
CA GLU A 95 22.25 18.87 -13.84
C GLU A 95 21.22 18.15 -12.95
N LEU A 96 20.01 17.96 -13.49
CA LEU A 96 18.96 17.20 -12.82
C LEU A 96 19.36 15.71 -12.80
N PRO A 97 19.19 14.98 -11.67
CA PRO A 97 19.52 13.57 -11.62
C PRO A 97 18.72 12.78 -12.66
N GLU A 98 19.38 11.74 -13.19
CA GLU A 98 18.78 10.86 -14.17
C GLU A 98 17.52 10.22 -13.58
N GLY A 99 16.40 10.35 -14.30
CA GLY A 99 15.12 9.88 -13.81
C GLY A 99 15.16 8.38 -13.53
N THR A 100 14.91 7.98 -12.29
CA THR A 100 14.87 6.56 -11.95
C THR A 100 13.62 5.93 -12.54
N SER A 101 13.72 4.73 -13.10
CA SER A 101 12.55 3.98 -13.54
C SER A 101 12.46 2.64 -12.84
N LEU A 102 11.24 2.24 -12.52
CA LEU A 102 10.93 1.03 -11.78
C LEU A 102 9.84 0.27 -12.52
N THR A 103 10.00 -1.04 -12.69
CA THR A 103 8.94 -1.88 -13.25
C THR A 103 8.39 -2.81 -12.18
N VAL A 104 7.10 -2.67 -11.87
CA VAL A 104 6.40 -3.58 -10.94
C VAL A 104 5.06 -3.95 -11.54
N ASP A 105 4.72 -5.25 -11.54
CA ASP A 105 3.34 -5.69 -11.75
C ASP A 105 2.71 -5.28 -13.11
N ASN A 106 3.50 -5.27 -14.18
CA ASN A 106 3.17 -4.75 -15.52
C ASN A 106 2.90 -3.24 -15.57
N LYS A 107 3.40 -2.50 -14.59
CA LYS A 107 3.42 -1.04 -14.57
C LYS A 107 4.86 -0.56 -14.59
N ARG A 108 5.12 0.52 -15.31
CA ARG A 108 6.39 1.22 -15.25
C ARG A 108 6.19 2.54 -14.51
N PHE A 109 6.96 2.75 -13.48
CA PHE A 109 7.02 3.99 -12.74
C PHE A 109 8.25 4.78 -13.20
N PHE A 110 8.07 6.06 -13.46
CA PHE A 110 9.15 7.00 -13.75
C PHE A 110 9.20 8.06 -12.66
N PHE A 111 10.38 8.32 -12.16
CA PHE A 111 10.69 9.28 -11.11
C PHE A 111 11.59 10.34 -11.72
N ASP A 112 10.98 11.36 -12.31
CA ASP A 112 11.71 12.45 -12.95
C ASP A 112 11.88 13.60 -11.96
N VAL A 113 13.10 14.08 -11.76
CA VAL A 113 13.31 15.35 -11.06
C VAL A 113 13.34 16.47 -12.09
N GLY A 114 12.65 17.56 -11.80
CA GLY A 114 12.61 18.75 -12.64
C GLY A 114 12.72 20.00 -11.79
N SER A 115 13.28 21.06 -12.35
CA SER A 115 13.26 22.40 -11.78
C SER A 115 12.36 23.31 -12.62
N ASN A 116 11.73 24.28 -11.98
CA ASN A 116 11.04 25.37 -12.65
C ASN A 116 11.24 26.67 -11.84
N LYS A 117 10.68 27.79 -12.31
CA LYS A 117 10.75 29.09 -11.61
C LYS A 117 10.18 29.10 -10.17
N TYR A 118 9.45 28.06 -9.77
CA TYR A 118 8.89 27.88 -8.44
C TYR A 118 9.72 26.91 -7.58
N GLY A 119 10.80 26.35 -8.12
CA GLY A 119 11.74 25.45 -7.46
C GLY A 119 11.76 24.04 -8.04
N VAL A 120 12.47 23.17 -7.33
CA VAL A 120 12.63 21.75 -7.68
C VAL A 120 11.36 20.96 -7.32
N PHE A 121 10.99 20.01 -8.18
CA PHE A 121 9.88 19.10 -8.00
C PHE A 121 10.21 17.71 -8.54
N MET A 122 9.60 16.70 -7.96
CA MET A 122 9.66 15.32 -8.43
C MET A 122 8.34 14.99 -9.10
N ARG A 123 8.39 14.42 -10.31
CA ARG A 123 7.23 13.89 -11.01
C ARG A 123 7.28 12.37 -10.97
N VAL A 124 6.26 11.77 -10.36
CA VAL A 124 6.08 10.33 -10.30
C VAL A 124 5.02 9.92 -11.30
N SER A 125 5.40 9.23 -12.37
CA SER A 125 4.50 8.76 -13.43
C SER A 125 4.25 7.26 -13.32
N GLU A 126 3.00 6.83 -13.22
CA GLU A 126 2.57 5.44 -13.44
C GLU A 126 2.16 5.26 -14.91
N VAL A 127 2.89 4.40 -15.63
CA VAL A 127 2.65 4.11 -17.04
C VAL A 127 2.21 2.66 -17.20
N LYS A 128 1.07 2.51 -17.88
CA LYS A 128 0.59 1.24 -18.45
C LYS A 128 0.37 1.43 -19.95
N PRO A 129 0.22 0.34 -20.72
CA PRO A 129 -0.11 0.44 -22.14
C PRO A 129 -1.38 1.27 -22.40
N THR A 130 -2.33 1.25 -21.47
CA THR A 130 -3.66 1.88 -21.64
C THR A 130 -3.79 3.27 -21.02
N TYR A 131 -2.91 3.66 -20.10
CA TYR A 131 -2.96 4.99 -19.48
C TYR A 131 -1.61 5.41 -18.89
N ARG A 132 -1.45 6.72 -18.77
CA ARG A 132 -0.35 7.36 -18.04
C ARG A 132 -0.91 8.33 -17.02
N ASN A 133 -0.73 8.02 -15.75
CA ASN A 133 -1.05 8.93 -14.65
C ASN A 133 0.26 9.46 -14.06
N SER A 134 0.27 10.69 -13.57
CA SER A 134 1.42 11.22 -12.86
C SER A 134 0.99 12.12 -11.72
N ILE A 135 1.78 12.18 -10.67
CA ILE A 135 1.69 13.20 -9.62
C ILE A 135 2.98 14.02 -9.63
N THR A 136 2.90 15.23 -9.09
CA THR A 136 4.04 16.13 -8.95
C THR A 136 4.15 16.57 -7.51
N VAL A 137 5.30 16.31 -6.91
CA VAL A 137 5.60 16.55 -5.50
C VAL A 137 6.70 17.61 -5.39
N PRO A 138 6.42 18.81 -4.83
CA PRO A 138 7.43 19.85 -4.70
C PRO A 138 8.49 19.48 -3.66
N TYR A 139 9.73 19.94 -3.87
CA TYR A 139 10.88 19.67 -2.99
C TYR A 139 10.58 19.93 -1.50
N LYS A 140 9.88 21.05 -1.22
CA LYS A 140 9.49 21.47 0.15
C LYS A 140 8.70 20.43 0.95
N VAL A 141 8.18 19.39 0.31
CA VAL A 141 7.44 18.31 0.98
C VAL A 141 8.07 16.92 0.82
N TRP A 142 9.22 16.81 0.17
CA TRP A 142 9.91 15.53 -0.02
C TRP A 142 10.22 14.86 1.31
N ALA A 143 10.77 15.59 2.29
CA ALA A 143 11.03 15.05 3.62
C ALA A 143 9.78 14.45 4.29
N LYS A 144 8.64 15.15 4.21
CA LYS A 144 7.37 14.64 4.75
C LYS A 144 6.89 13.40 4.00
N PHE A 145 6.96 13.42 2.68
CA PHE A 145 6.66 12.24 1.87
C PHE A 145 7.57 11.07 2.26
N GLY A 146 8.88 11.28 2.35
CA GLY A 146 9.87 10.27 2.72
C GLY A 146 9.59 9.64 4.08
N HIS A 147 9.26 10.45 5.10
CA HIS A 147 8.85 9.94 6.41
C HIS A 147 7.58 9.09 6.33
N THR A 148 6.57 9.56 5.60
CA THR A 148 5.33 8.80 5.39
C THR A 148 5.60 7.47 4.66
N PHE A 149 6.48 7.46 3.66
CA PHE A 149 6.91 6.24 2.96
C PHE A 149 7.67 5.26 3.86
N CYS A 150 8.57 5.75 4.71
CA CYS A 150 9.31 4.92 5.67
C CYS A 150 8.34 4.27 6.68
N LYS A 151 7.40 5.04 7.21
CA LYS A 151 6.34 4.52 8.07
C LYS A 151 5.49 3.46 7.36
N TYR A 152 5.13 3.68 6.10
CA TYR A 152 4.36 2.70 5.35
C TYR A 152 5.15 1.42 5.03
N SER A 153 6.45 1.52 4.74
CA SER A 153 7.27 0.34 4.49
C SER A 153 7.41 -0.52 5.75
N GLU A 154 7.58 0.09 6.91
CA GLU A 154 7.59 -0.60 8.21
C GLU A 154 6.25 -1.27 8.51
N GLU A 155 5.13 -0.55 8.32
CA GLU A 155 3.80 -1.12 8.55
C GLU A 155 3.50 -2.27 7.58
N MET A 156 3.96 -2.19 6.33
CA MET A 156 3.90 -3.32 5.40
C MET A 156 4.74 -4.51 5.88
N LYS A 157 5.94 -4.31 6.44
CA LYS A 157 6.72 -5.42 7.00
C LYS A 157 6.00 -6.08 8.18
N LYS A 158 5.52 -5.30 9.15
CA LYS A 158 4.77 -5.80 10.31
C LYS A 158 3.53 -6.62 9.92
N ILE A 159 2.76 -6.12 8.96
CA ILE A 159 1.56 -6.85 8.47
C ILE A 159 1.97 -8.17 7.81
N GLN A 160 3.11 -8.21 7.11
CA GLN A 160 3.61 -9.43 6.45
C GLN A 160 4.08 -10.48 7.46
N GLU A 161 4.82 -10.04 8.47
CA GLU A 161 5.33 -10.91 9.55
C GLU A 161 4.16 -11.51 10.34
N LYS A 162 3.18 -10.69 10.75
CA LYS A 162 2.01 -11.17 11.48
C LYS A 162 1.17 -12.18 10.68
N GLN A 163 1.07 -12.02 9.37
CA GLN A 163 0.42 -12.99 8.48
C GLN A 163 1.22 -14.29 8.38
N ARG A 164 2.55 -14.19 8.27
CA ARG A 164 3.46 -15.34 8.23
C ARG A 164 3.43 -16.15 9.52
N GLU A 165 3.48 -15.47 10.67
CA GLU A 165 3.37 -16.09 11.99
C GLU A 165 2.03 -16.78 12.18
N LYS A 166 0.91 -16.13 11.80
CA LYS A 166 -0.41 -16.76 11.85
C LYS A 166 -0.50 -18.02 10.98
N ARG A 167 0.08 -17.99 9.78
CA ARG A 167 0.10 -19.15 8.89
C ARG A 167 0.93 -20.28 9.49
N ALA A 168 2.15 -19.96 9.96
CA ALA A 168 3.02 -20.93 10.61
C ALA A 168 2.38 -21.54 11.86
N ALA A 169 1.71 -20.73 12.70
CA ALA A 169 1.01 -21.21 13.89
C ALA A 169 -0.19 -22.11 13.54
N CYS A 170 -0.93 -21.79 12.47
CA CYS A 170 -2.04 -22.61 11.99
C CYS A 170 -1.54 -23.97 11.46
N GLU A 171 -0.45 -23.95 10.68
CA GLU A 171 0.22 -25.17 10.18
C GLU A 171 0.74 -26.04 11.32
N GLN A 172 1.35 -25.43 12.35
CA GLN A 172 1.82 -26.13 13.55
C GLN A 172 0.67 -26.75 14.36
N LEU A 173 -0.42 -26.03 14.56
CA LEU A 173 -1.62 -26.56 15.23
C LEU A 173 -2.23 -27.74 14.46
N HIS A 174 -2.26 -27.65 13.14
CA HIS A 174 -2.78 -28.72 12.30
C HIS A 174 -1.90 -29.98 12.35
N GLN A 175 -0.57 -29.81 12.34
CA GLN A 175 0.37 -30.92 12.52
C GLN A 175 0.25 -31.58 13.90
N GLN A 176 0.09 -30.79 14.97
CA GLN A 176 -0.11 -31.33 16.32
C GLN A 176 -1.42 -32.11 16.44
N GLN A 177 -2.51 -31.65 15.82
CA GLN A 177 -3.77 -32.38 15.81
C GLN A 177 -3.68 -33.70 15.03
N GLN A 178 -2.98 -33.72 13.89
CA GLN A 178 -2.76 -34.95 13.13
C GLN A 178 -1.96 -35.98 13.93
N GLN A 179 -0.87 -35.56 14.57
CA GLN A 179 -0.06 -36.46 15.40
C GLN A 179 -0.84 -37.03 16.59
N GLN A 180 -1.61 -36.20 17.30
CA GLN A 180 -2.45 -36.68 18.41
C GLN A 180 -3.54 -37.66 17.94
N GLN A 181 -4.12 -37.44 16.76
CA GLN A 181 -5.09 -38.36 16.17
C GLN A 181 -4.45 -39.69 15.74
N GLU A 182 -3.27 -39.67 15.14
CA GLU A 182 -2.53 -40.90 14.80
C GLU A 182 -2.14 -41.68 16.06
N GLU A 183 -1.66 -40.98 17.10
CA GLU A 183 -1.24 -41.60 18.35
C GLU A 183 -2.43 -42.20 19.12
N THR A 184 -3.58 -41.50 19.16
CA THR A 184 -4.82 -42.06 19.73
C THR A 184 -5.39 -43.21 18.91
N ALA A 185 -5.32 -43.14 17.57
CA ALA A 185 -5.74 -44.24 16.71
C ALA A 185 -4.86 -45.49 16.91
N ALA A 186 -3.54 -45.31 16.98
CA ALA A 186 -2.59 -46.40 17.24
C ALA A 186 -2.80 -47.02 18.64
N ALA A 187 -3.00 -46.20 19.68
CA ALA A 187 -3.29 -46.68 21.02
C ALA A 187 -4.63 -47.44 21.10
N THR A 188 -5.66 -46.99 20.37
CA THR A 188 -6.95 -47.68 20.31
C THR A 188 -6.84 -49.05 19.64
N LEU A 189 -6.04 -49.15 18.57
CA LEU A 189 -5.78 -50.41 17.86
C LEU A 189 -5.00 -51.42 18.71
N LEU A 190 -4.04 -50.96 19.51
CA LEU A 190 -3.28 -51.82 20.44
C LEU A 190 -4.18 -52.43 21.51
N LEU A 191 -5.07 -51.63 22.12
CA LEU A 191 -6.02 -52.13 23.13
C LEU A 191 -7.03 -53.12 22.55
N GLN A 192 -7.46 -52.93 21.29
CA GLN A 192 -8.36 -53.88 20.62
C GLN A 192 -7.68 -55.19 20.23
N GLY A 193 -6.36 -55.19 20.00
CA GLY A 193 -5.59 -56.39 19.70
C GLY A 193 -5.29 -57.29 20.91
N GLU A 194 -5.51 -56.80 22.14
CA GLU A 194 -5.31 -57.57 23.37
C GLU A 194 -6.56 -58.34 23.82
N GLU A 195 -7.75 -58.07 23.25
CA GLU A 195 -9.00 -58.75 23.63
C GLU A 195 -9.35 -60.00 22.78
N GLU A 196 -8.65 -60.30 21.68
CA GLU A 196 -8.92 -61.49 20.83
C GLU A 196 -8.06 -62.74 21.17
N GLY A 197 -7.45 -62.78 22.37
CA GLY A 197 -6.46 -63.79 22.75
C GLY A 197 -6.81 -64.75 23.89
N GLU A 198 -8.08 -64.95 24.25
CA GLU A 198 -8.46 -65.88 25.34
C GLU A 198 -9.81 -66.59 25.07
N GLU A 199 -9.83 -67.57 24.18
CA GLU A 199 -10.82 -68.67 24.21
C GLU A 199 -10.09 -70.00 23.89
N ASP A 200 -9.79 -70.77 24.95
CA ASP A 200 -9.44 -72.21 24.93
C ASP A 200 -10.57 -73.02 25.57
#